data_AF-A0A4S4CBG6-F1
#
_entry.id   AF-A0A4S4CBG6-F1
#
_cell.length_a   1.000
_cell.length_b   1.000
_cell.length_c   1.000
_cell.angle_alpha   90.00
_cell.angle_beta   90.00
_cell.angle_gamma   90.00
#
_symmetry.space_group_name_H-M   'P 1'
#
loop_
_entity.id
_entity.type
_entity.pdbx_description
1 polymer ?
#
loop_
_entity_poly.entity_id
_entity_poly.type
_entity_poly.pdbx_seq_one_letter_code
_entity_poly.pdbx_strand_id
1 'polypeptide(L)'
;MTQLLRSTSAFMPRLLDGAPSLTARLLVHPGSLVLLATHGETGVDCSPRGDPGQAAFVDDPHTLVLPDRPGNNRIDSIRNILHDPQVGLLFLVPGVNEGFRVNGVARLTRDPAVLERYAYLGRPPVTLIVVEVHEAFLHCARALLRSDEYAIGYESPVFA
;
A
#
# COMPACT_ATOMS: atom_id res chain seq x y z
N MET A 1 34.07 -13.83 8.13
CA MET A 1 33.81 -13.04 6.90
C MET A 1 32.57 -12.21 7.11
N THR A 2 32.69 -11.24 8.03
CA THR A 2 31.60 -10.44 8.55
C THR A 2 31.80 -9.04 8.01
N GLN A 3 31.19 -8.72 6.87
CA GLN A 3 31.12 -7.34 6.41
C GLN A 3 29.98 -7.15 5.41
N LEU A 4 29.22 -6.07 5.65
CA LEU A 4 28.36 -5.35 4.71
C LEU A 4 26.94 -5.87 4.46
N LEU A 5 26.08 -5.71 5.47
CA LEU A 5 24.76 -5.11 5.25
C LEU A 5 24.59 -4.00 6.29
N ARG A 6 25.27 -2.87 6.05
CA ARG A 6 24.93 -1.63 6.75
C ARG A 6 23.48 -1.34 6.42
N SER A 7 22.70 -1.09 7.46
CA SER A 7 21.47 -0.28 7.39
C SER A 7 21.80 0.99 6.60
N THR A 8 21.51 0.97 5.31
CA THR A 8 21.41 2.18 4.53
C THR A 8 19.95 2.57 4.58
N SER A 9 19.68 3.66 5.28
CA SER A 9 18.56 4.58 5.07
C SER A 9 18.57 5.16 3.63
N ALA A 10 18.93 4.36 2.63
CA ALA A 10 18.93 4.74 1.25
C ALA A 10 17.49 4.64 0.75
N PHE A 11 16.76 5.74 0.94
CA PHE A 11 15.99 6.40 -0.10
C PHE A 11 15.97 5.56 -1.39
N MET A 12 14.90 4.79 -1.65
CA MET A 12 14.69 4.23 -2.98
C MET A 12 14.15 5.34 -3.85
N PRO A 13 14.95 5.94 -4.76
CA PRO A 13 14.44 6.96 -5.66
C PRO A 13 13.63 6.30 -6.80
N ARG A 14 13.71 4.97 -6.96
CA ARG A 14 13.12 4.26 -8.12
C ARG A 14 11.60 4.16 -8.16
N LEU A 15 10.87 4.38 -7.06
CA LEU A 15 9.42 4.57 -7.18
C LEU A 15 9.13 5.92 -7.82
N LEU A 16 9.92 6.93 -7.44
CA LEU A 16 9.82 8.34 -7.80
C LEU A 16 10.44 8.69 -9.17
N ASP A 17 11.40 7.90 -9.67
CA ASP A 17 12.19 8.21 -10.88
C ASP A 17 11.50 7.89 -12.23
N GLY A 18 10.18 7.66 -12.27
CA GLY A 18 9.44 7.61 -13.54
C GLY A 18 9.56 6.35 -14.41
N ALA A 19 10.49 5.44 -14.14
CA ALA A 19 10.52 4.13 -14.81
C ALA A 19 9.58 3.14 -14.07
N PRO A 20 8.84 2.25 -14.76
CA PRO A 20 8.01 1.23 -14.11
C PRO A 20 8.91 0.23 -13.39
N SER A 21 9.30 0.56 -12.17
CA SER A 21 10.21 -0.22 -11.36
C SER A 21 9.53 -1.52 -10.93
N LEU A 22 10.32 -2.57 -10.71
CA LEU A 22 9.84 -3.82 -10.11
C LEU A 22 9.00 -3.54 -8.85
N THR A 23 9.39 -2.54 -8.07
CA THR A 23 8.66 -2.06 -6.90
C THR A 23 7.25 -1.60 -7.24
N ALA A 24 7.06 -0.74 -8.24
CA ALA A 24 5.73 -0.29 -8.65
C ALA A 24 4.83 -1.49 -9.03
N ARG A 25 5.38 -2.49 -9.73
CA ARG A 25 4.64 -3.72 -10.08
C ARG A 25 4.23 -4.53 -8.85
N LEU A 26 5.08 -4.59 -7.82
CA LEU A 26 4.78 -5.30 -6.59
C LEU A 26 3.73 -4.57 -5.75
N LEU A 27 3.77 -3.24 -5.67
CA LEU A 27 2.77 -2.45 -4.92
C LEU A 27 1.35 -2.59 -5.48
N VAL A 28 1.22 -2.78 -6.79
CA VAL A 28 -0.08 -2.95 -7.48
C VAL A 28 -0.46 -4.42 -7.69
N HIS A 29 0.27 -5.36 -7.08
CA HIS A 29 -0.03 -6.78 -7.25
C HIS A 29 -1.42 -7.11 -6.66
N PRO A 30 -2.30 -7.83 -7.38
CA PRO A 30 -3.67 -8.12 -6.94
C PRO A 30 -3.79 -8.79 -5.58
N GLY A 31 -2.85 -9.67 -5.24
CA GLY A 31 -2.82 -10.36 -3.95
C GLY A 31 -2.25 -9.54 -2.79
N SER A 32 -1.92 -8.25 -2.98
CA SER A 32 -1.27 -7.45 -1.94
C SER A 32 -2.20 -7.16 -0.76
N LEU A 33 -1.68 -7.40 0.45
CA LEU A 33 -2.24 -6.86 1.68
C LEU A 33 -1.52 -5.55 2.01
N VAL A 34 -2.29 -4.49 2.24
CA VAL A 34 -1.79 -3.17 2.61
C VAL A 34 -2.23 -2.84 4.03
N LEU A 35 -1.28 -2.69 4.95
CA LEU A 35 -1.57 -2.14 6.27
C LEU A 35 -1.43 -0.62 6.19
N LEU A 36 -2.53 0.09 6.41
CA LEU A 36 -2.58 1.55 6.44
C LEU A 36 -2.58 2.04 7.89
N ALA A 37 -1.49 2.67 8.30
CA ALA A 37 -1.36 3.36 9.57
C ALA A 37 -1.80 4.82 9.43
N THR A 38 -2.64 5.28 10.35
CA THR A 38 -3.15 6.66 10.42
C THR A 38 -3.17 7.15 11.87
N HIS A 39 -3.18 8.47 12.06
CA HIS A 39 -3.26 9.08 13.38
C HIS A 39 -4.51 9.97 13.48
N GLY A 40 -5.35 9.71 14.48
CA GLY A 40 -6.57 10.48 14.75
C GLY A 40 -6.58 11.05 16.15
N GLU A 41 -7.66 11.75 16.49
CA GLU A 41 -7.86 12.39 17.80
C GLU A 41 -7.71 11.42 18.99
N THR A 42 -8.06 10.14 18.79
CA THR A 42 -8.00 9.11 19.84
C THR A 42 -6.70 8.29 19.83
N GLY A 43 -5.74 8.63 18.96
CA GLY A 43 -4.45 7.94 18.82
C GLY A 43 -4.26 7.27 17.46
N VAL A 44 -3.39 6.27 17.42
CA VAL A 44 -2.98 5.58 16.19
C VAL A 44 -3.95 4.45 15.85
N ASP A 45 -4.30 4.34 14.56
CA ASP A 45 -5.06 3.23 13.99
C ASP A 45 -4.25 2.53 12.88
N CYS A 46 -4.54 1.24 12.66
CA CYS A 46 -3.92 0.46 11.60
C CYS A 46 -4.96 -0.44 10.93
N SER A 47 -5.39 -0.05 9.72
CA SER A 47 -6.40 -0.80 8.96
C SER A 47 -5.75 -1.75 7.95
N PRO A 48 -6.02 -3.07 7.99
CA PRO A 48 -5.66 -3.97 6.90
C PRO A 48 -6.57 -3.75 5.70
N ARG A 49 -5.99 -3.63 4.51
CA ARG A 49 -6.70 -3.38 3.25
C ARG A 49 -6.24 -4.37 2.18
N GLY A 50 -7.21 -5.05 1.59
CA GLY A 50 -7.04 -5.90 0.40
C GLY A 50 -8.18 -5.63 -0.55
N ASP A 51 -8.05 -6.06 -1.80
CA ASP A 51 -9.08 -5.85 -2.82
C ASP A 51 -9.08 -7.03 -3.80
N PRO A 52 -10.26 -7.53 -4.25
CA PRO A 52 -10.35 -8.58 -5.27
C PRO A 52 -9.70 -8.21 -6.61
N GLY A 53 -9.53 -6.91 -6.89
CA GLY A 53 -8.76 -6.38 -8.00
C GLY A 53 -7.35 -6.03 -7.58
N GLN A 54 -7.15 -4.81 -7.05
CA GLN A 54 -5.85 -4.30 -6.59
C GLN A 54 -6.08 -3.38 -5.41
N ALA A 55 -5.34 -3.60 -4.32
CA ALA A 55 -5.48 -2.82 -3.09
C ALA A 55 -4.91 -1.39 -3.23
N ALA A 56 -3.98 -1.18 -4.17
CA ALA A 56 -3.44 0.11 -4.51
C ALA A 56 -3.09 0.19 -6.00
N PHE A 57 -3.07 1.41 -6.52
CA PHE A 57 -2.67 1.76 -7.89
C PHE A 57 -1.54 2.79 -7.82
N VAL A 58 -0.70 2.81 -8.85
CA VAL A 58 0.30 3.87 -9.07
C VAL A 58 -0.26 4.77 -10.17
N ASP A 59 -0.66 5.99 -9.82
CA ASP A 59 -1.21 6.96 -10.79
C ASP A 59 -0.05 7.67 -11.52
N ASP A 60 0.99 8.01 -10.77
CA ASP A 60 2.26 8.55 -11.26
C ASP A 60 3.40 8.13 -10.29
N PRO A 61 4.68 8.42 -10.59
CA PRO A 61 5.83 7.98 -9.79
C PRO A 61 5.79 8.39 -8.30
N HIS A 62 5.04 9.45 -7.98
CA HIS A 62 4.90 10.01 -6.64
C HIS A 62 3.50 9.84 -6.07
N THR A 63 2.58 9.17 -6.77
CA THR A 63 1.18 9.09 -6.34
C THR A 63 0.70 7.65 -6.27
N LEU A 64 0.32 7.22 -5.08
CA LEU A 64 -0.44 5.98 -4.85
C LEU A 64 -1.92 6.29 -4.65
N VAL A 65 -2.78 5.41 -5.16
CA VAL A 65 -4.23 5.53 -4.99
C VAL A 65 -4.77 4.24 -4.40
N LEU A 66 -5.43 4.34 -3.25
CA LEU A 66 -6.11 3.22 -2.61
C LEU A 66 -7.63 3.41 -2.73
N PRO A 67 -8.35 2.51 -3.43
CA PRO A 67 -9.80 2.56 -3.47
C PRO A 67 -10.41 2.17 -2.13
N ASP A 68 -11.32 2.99 -1.61
CA ASP A 68 -12.13 2.63 -0.45
C ASP A 68 -13.41 1.93 -0.93
N ARG A 69 -13.40 0.60 -0.83
CA ARG A 69 -14.53 -0.25 -1.22
C ARG A 69 -15.33 -0.71 0.00
N PRO A 70 -16.61 -1.09 -0.17
CA PRO A 70 -17.44 -1.58 0.92
C PRO A 70 -16.79 -2.77 1.63
N GLY A 71 -16.60 -2.64 2.94
CA GLY A 71 -16.13 -3.68 3.84
C GLY A 71 -17.01 -3.73 5.09
N ASN A 72 -16.40 -3.56 6.28
CA ASN A 72 -17.15 -3.41 7.54
C ASN A 72 -17.76 -2.01 7.74
N ASN A 73 -17.65 -1.12 6.74
CA ASN A 73 -18.15 0.26 6.74
C ASN A 73 -17.62 1.15 7.88
N ARG A 74 -16.48 0.77 8.47
CA ARG A 74 -15.74 1.63 9.38
C ARG A 74 -15.01 2.72 8.61
N ILE A 75 -15.07 3.94 9.11
CA ILE A 75 -14.48 5.13 8.48
C ILE A 75 -13.36 5.74 9.33
N ASP A 76 -12.76 4.97 10.24
CA ASP A 76 -11.73 5.44 11.18
C ASP A 76 -10.53 6.03 10.42
N SER A 77 -9.92 5.29 9.47
CA SER A 77 -8.79 5.82 8.69
C SER A 77 -9.16 7.07 7.88
N ILE A 78 -10.39 7.15 7.37
CA ILE A 78 -10.90 8.33 6.64
C ILE A 78 -10.98 9.54 7.57
N ARG A 79 -11.55 9.36 8.76
CA ARG A 79 -11.64 10.42 9.77
C ARG A 79 -10.25 10.85 10.24
N ASN A 80 -9.35 9.89 10.44
CA ASN A 80 -7.98 10.15 10.84
C ASN A 80 -7.25 10.97 9.78
N ILE A 81 -7.36 10.62 8.49
CA ILE A 81 -6.74 11.38 7.38
C ILE A 81 -7.27 12.82 7.29
N LEU A 82 -8.55 13.05 7.59
CA LEU A 82 -9.11 14.40 7.65
C LEU A 82 -8.54 15.23 8.80
N HIS A 83 -8.11 14.57 9.89
CA HIS A 83 -7.50 15.21 11.05
C HIS A 83 -5.99 15.41 10.87
N ASP A 84 -5.26 14.36 10.50
CA ASP A 84 -3.83 14.36 10.20
C ASP A 84 -3.59 13.60 8.89
N PRO A 85 -3.15 14.27 7.82
CA PRO A 85 -3.04 13.64 6.52
C PRO A 85 -1.80 12.74 6.40
N GLN A 86 -0.92 12.69 7.41
CA GLN A 86 0.24 11.80 7.38
C GLN A 86 -0.18 10.32 7.47
N VAL A 87 0.33 9.52 6.55
CA VAL A 87 0.05 8.08 6.48
C VAL A 87 1.32 7.26 6.33
N GLY A 88 1.29 6.06 6.91
CA GLY A 88 2.28 5.02 6.66
C GLY A 88 1.60 3.79 6.07
N LEU A 89 2.21 3.19 5.05
CA LEU A 89 1.72 1.99 4.41
C LEU A 89 2.79 0.89 4.51
N LEU A 90 2.35 -0.34 4.76
CA LEU A 90 3.16 -1.54 4.59
C LEU A 90 2.46 -2.49 3.63
N PHE A 91 3.12 -2.79 2.51
CA PHE A 91 2.65 -3.76 1.54
C PHE A 91 3.31 -5.11 1.79
N LEU A 92 2.48 -6.14 1.84
CA LEU A 92 2.84 -7.54 1.94
C LEU A 92 2.34 -8.22 0.67
N VAL A 93 3.27 -8.72 -0.15
CA VAL A 93 2.97 -9.26 -1.48
C VAL A 93 3.20 -10.77 -1.46
N PRO A 94 2.20 -11.59 -1.81
CA PRO A 94 2.38 -13.04 -1.85
C PRO A 94 3.55 -13.46 -2.74
N GLY A 95 4.37 -14.40 -2.25
CA GLY A 95 5.58 -14.86 -2.95
C GLY A 95 6.78 -13.93 -2.83
N VAL A 96 6.65 -12.78 -2.15
CA VAL A 96 7.76 -11.88 -1.84
C VAL A 96 8.01 -11.88 -0.34
N ASN A 97 9.25 -12.12 0.06
CA ASN A 97 9.60 -12.24 1.47
C ASN A 97 9.89 -10.88 2.12
N GLU A 98 10.11 -9.82 1.33
CA GLU A 98 10.28 -8.45 1.78
C GLU A 98 8.94 -7.71 1.90
N GLY A 99 8.85 -6.82 2.90
CA GLY A 99 7.76 -5.84 2.97
C GLY A 99 8.15 -4.55 2.27
N PHE A 100 7.19 -3.80 1.72
CA PHE A 100 7.44 -2.49 1.13
C PHE A 100 6.78 -1.41 1.97
N ARG A 101 7.57 -0.49 2.52
CA ARG A 101 7.07 0.62 3.31
C ARG A 101 7.00 1.88 2.47
N VAL A 102 5.90 2.61 2.62
CA VAL A 102 5.67 3.89 1.98
C VAL A 102 5.16 4.86 3.03
N ASN A 103 5.78 6.04 3.14
CA ASN A 103 5.26 7.13 3.96
C ASN A 103 4.95 8.32 3.07
N GLY A 104 3.90 9.06 3.44
CA GLY A 104 3.41 10.15 2.61
C GLY A 104 2.30 10.94 3.25
N VAL A 105 1.67 11.78 2.43
CA VAL A 105 0.54 12.62 2.81
C VAL A 105 -0.67 12.23 1.97
N ALA A 106 -1.76 11.89 2.63
CA ALA A 106 -3.00 11.45 2.01
C ALA A 106 -3.99 12.61 1.87
N ARG A 107 -4.73 12.59 0.76
CA ARG A 107 -5.96 13.34 0.57
C ARG A 107 -7.09 12.40 0.17
N LEU A 108 -8.32 12.82 0.40
CA LEU A 108 -9.52 12.08 0.02
C LEU A 108 -10.17 12.73 -1.19
N THR A 109 -10.69 11.93 -2.12
CA THR A 109 -11.55 12.43 -3.21
C THR A 109 -12.77 11.56 -3.41
N ARG A 110 -13.87 12.22 -3.75
CA ARG A 110 -15.16 11.62 -4.12
C ARG A 110 -15.65 12.14 -5.47
N ASP A 111 -14.75 12.72 -6.27
CA ASP A 111 -15.07 13.19 -7.62
C ASP A 111 -15.49 11.99 -8.50
N PRO A 112 -16.75 11.92 -8.97
CA PRO A 112 -17.24 10.80 -9.74
C PRO A 112 -16.36 10.47 -10.96
N ALA A 113 -15.85 11.49 -11.66
CA ALA A 113 -15.02 11.28 -12.85
C ALA A 113 -13.70 10.59 -12.51
N VAL A 114 -13.16 10.86 -11.32
CA VAL A 114 -11.94 10.24 -10.82
C VAL A 114 -12.22 8.82 -10.32
N LEU A 115 -13.34 8.61 -9.59
CA LEU A 115 -13.74 7.32 -9.04
C LEU A 115 -13.92 6.25 -10.12
N GLU A 116 -14.53 6.60 -11.25
CA GLU A 116 -14.80 5.66 -12.34
C GLU A 116 -13.52 5.03 -12.92
N ARG A 117 -12.39 5.74 -12.88
CA ARG A 117 -11.09 5.21 -13.34
C ARG A 117 -10.62 4.00 -12.52
N TYR A 118 -11.13 3.83 -11.30
CA TYR A 118 -10.78 2.74 -10.38
C TYR A 118 -11.98 1.80 -10.12
N ALA A 119 -12.97 1.80 -11.02
CA ALA A 119 -14.09 0.87 -10.93
C ALA A 119 -13.63 -0.59 -11.05
N TYR A 120 -14.22 -1.47 -10.24
CA TYR A 120 -14.01 -2.91 -10.33
C TYR A 120 -15.34 -3.57 -10.65
N LEU A 121 -15.39 -4.36 -11.73
CA LEU A 121 -16.62 -4.95 -12.26
C LEU A 121 -17.74 -3.90 -12.45
N GLY A 122 -17.38 -2.72 -12.97
CA GLY A 122 -18.31 -1.61 -13.21
C GLY A 122 -18.83 -0.92 -11.95
N ARG A 123 -18.20 -1.15 -10.78
CA ARG A 123 -18.56 -0.50 -9.52
C ARG A 123 -17.43 0.43 -9.05
N PRO A 124 -17.61 1.76 -9.08
CA PRO A 124 -16.63 2.69 -8.55
C PRO A 124 -16.51 2.54 -7.01
N PRO A 125 -15.34 2.84 -6.42
CA PRO A 125 -15.20 2.93 -4.98
C PRO A 125 -15.99 4.11 -4.41
N VAL A 126 -16.25 4.11 -3.10
CA VAL A 126 -17.01 5.18 -2.43
C VAL A 126 -16.18 6.46 -2.28
N THR A 127 -14.88 6.29 -2.09
CA THR A 127 -13.88 7.35 -1.92
C THR A 127 -12.53 6.79 -2.37
N LEU A 128 -11.61 7.65 -2.77
CA LEU A 128 -10.21 7.29 -2.95
C LEU A 128 -9.36 7.95 -1.88
N ILE A 129 -8.41 7.19 -1.35
CA ILE A 129 -7.29 7.72 -0.59
C ILE A 129 -6.14 7.91 -1.58
N VAL A 130 -5.76 9.15 -1.83
CA VAL A 130 -4.67 9.50 -2.74
C VAL A 130 -3.48 9.93 -1.92
N VAL A 131 -2.39 9.19 -2.01
CA VAL A 131 -1.18 9.37 -1.21
C VAL A 131 -0.08 9.95 -2.09
N GLU A 132 0.35 11.17 -1.75
CA GLU A 132 1.60 11.72 -2.23
C GLU A 132 2.75 11.04 -1.47
N VAL A 133 3.59 10.32 -2.19
CA VAL A 133 4.69 9.53 -1.65
C VAL A 133 5.89 10.43 -1.37
N HIS A 134 6.28 10.51 -0.10
CA HIS A 134 7.48 11.22 0.32
C HIS A 134 8.69 10.30 0.38
N GLU A 135 8.48 9.06 0.82
CA GLU A 135 9.54 8.06 0.89
C GLU A 135 8.99 6.65 0.72
N ALA A 136 9.81 5.79 0.10
CA ALA A 136 9.54 4.37 -0.02
C ALA A 136 10.82 3.58 0.27
N PHE A 137 10.71 2.47 1.01
CA PHE A 137 11.84 1.63 1.36
C PHE A 137 11.46 0.16 1.57
N LEU A 138 12.42 -0.71 1.29
CA LEU A 138 12.31 -2.15 1.56
C LEU A 138 12.45 -2.42 3.06
N HIS A 139 11.52 -3.20 3.58
CA HIS A 139 11.60 -3.76 4.92
C HIS A 139 12.17 -5.17 4.85
N CYS A 140 13.15 -5.45 5.72
CA CYS A 140 13.89 -6.71 5.69
C CYS A 140 12.96 -7.93 5.87
N ALA A 141 13.19 -8.96 5.05
CA ALA A 141 12.43 -10.21 5.04
C ALA A 141 12.46 -11.00 6.35
N ARG A 142 13.37 -10.68 7.26
CA ARG A 142 13.58 -11.44 8.50
C ARG A 142 12.36 -11.46 9.40
N ALA A 143 11.53 -10.42 9.40
CA ALA A 143 10.29 -10.40 10.18
C ALA A 143 9.28 -11.41 9.62
N LEU A 144 9.05 -11.38 8.30
CA LEU A 144 8.10 -12.26 7.61
C LEU A 144 8.53 -13.73 7.61
N LEU A 145 9.82 -13.99 7.38
CA LEU A 145 10.38 -15.35 7.43
C LEU A 145 10.32 -15.98 8.83
N ARG A 146 10.23 -15.17 9.89
CA ARG A 146 10.14 -15.67 11.27
C ARG A 146 8.70 -15.84 11.75
N SER A 147 7.75 -15.18 11.11
CA SER A 147 6.33 -15.30 11.48
C SER A 147 5.63 -16.45 10.77
N ASP A 148 6.28 -17.11 9.81
CA ASP A 148 5.69 -18.16 8.96
C ASP A 148 4.39 -17.70 8.25
N GLU A 149 4.24 -16.39 8.02
CA GLU A 149 3.02 -15.77 7.48
C GLU A 149 2.58 -16.38 6.13
N TYR A 150 3.56 -16.88 5.34
CA TYR A 150 3.34 -17.49 4.03
C TYR A 150 3.48 -19.02 4.01
N ALA A 151 3.58 -19.68 5.16
CA ALA A 151 3.82 -21.13 5.23
C ALA A 151 2.62 -21.99 4.78
N ILE A 152 1.44 -21.38 4.57
CA ILE A 152 0.25 -22.07 4.07
C ILE A 152 0.12 -21.76 2.57
N GLY A 153 0.12 -22.82 1.76
CA GLY A 153 0.31 -22.77 0.30
C GLY A 153 -0.61 -21.81 -0.44
N TYR A 154 -0.11 -20.59 -0.68
CA TYR A 154 -0.68 -19.67 -1.63
C TYR A 154 -0.26 -20.11 -3.04
N GLU A 155 -1.17 -20.76 -3.76
CA GLU A 155 -1.03 -20.94 -5.21
C GLU A 155 -1.46 -19.63 -5.88
N SER A 156 -0.50 -18.93 -6.49
CA SER A 156 -0.78 -17.67 -7.20
C SER A 156 -1.63 -17.95 -8.44
N PRO A 157 -2.83 -17.36 -8.58
CA PRO A 157 -3.64 -17.49 -9.79
C PRO A 157 -3.08 -16.65 -10.97
N VAL A 158 -2.01 -15.88 -10.76
CA VAL A 158 -1.46 -14.92 -11.73
C VAL A 158 -0.31 -15.53 -12.56
N PHE A 159 0.22 -16.69 -12.15
CA PHE A 159 1.30 -17.40 -12.85
C PHE A 159 0.93 -18.83 -13.29
N ALA A 160 -0.37 -19.14 -13.38
CA ALA A 160 -0.89 -20.39 -13.95
C ALA A 160 -1.39 -20.20 -15.38
#